data_AF-X1LPG0-F1
#
_entry.id   AF-X1LPG0-F1
#
_cell.length_a   1.000
_cell.length_b   1.000
_cell.length_c   1.000
_cell.angle_alpha   90.00
_cell.angle_beta   90.00
_cell.angle_gamma   90.00
#
_symmetry.space_group_name_H-M   'P 1'
#
loop_
_entity.id
_entity.type
_entity.pdbx_description
1 polymer ?
#
loop_
_entity_poly.entity_id
_entity_poly.type
_entity_poly.pdbx_seq_one_letter_code
_entity_poly.pdbx_strand_id
1 'polypeptide(L)'
;PVFAGFKAGIGILFGPTGGFLFGFIICAFIVGKIMELKNEKNIFYYFLAGIIGTIILYIIGITQLSLITGIGIKKAIVVGMLPFLPGDILKIIAASFIASKLKLVIK
;
A
#
# COMPACT_ATOMS: atom_id res chain seq x y z
N PRO A 1 3.44 -14.56 -16.04
CA PRO A 1 3.31 -14.68 -14.56
C PRO A 1 3.79 -13.38 -13.91
N VAL A 2 2.87 -12.55 -13.41
CA VAL A 2 3.19 -11.18 -12.96
C VAL A 2 3.23 -11.02 -11.44
N PHE A 3 2.76 -12.02 -10.68
CA PHE A 3 2.79 -11.98 -9.23
C PHE A 3 4.13 -12.49 -8.68
N ALA A 4 4.47 -12.07 -7.46
CA ALA A 4 5.71 -12.43 -6.78
C ALA A 4 5.95 -13.95 -6.77
N GLY A 5 7.21 -14.34 -7.00
CA GLY A 5 7.60 -15.75 -7.13
C GLY A 5 7.13 -16.41 -8.43
N PHE A 6 7.04 -15.64 -9.54
CA PHE A 6 6.59 -16.11 -10.86
C PHE A 6 5.21 -16.77 -10.85
N LYS A 7 4.32 -16.30 -9.97
CA LYS A 7 2.96 -16.85 -9.83
C LYS A 7 1.97 -16.20 -10.83
N ALA A 8 0.89 -16.91 -11.16
CA ALA A 8 -0.18 -16.45 -12.05
C ALA A 8 -1.54 -17.05 -11.66
N GLY A 9 -2.63 -16.49 -12.20
CA GLY A 9 -3.99 -17.00 -12.05
C GLY A 9 -4.84 -16.26 -11.01
N ILE A 10 -6.16 -16.35 -11.20
CA ILE A 10 -7.15 -15.62 -10.39
C ILE A 10 -7.16 -16.06 -8.91
N GLY A 11 -6.79 -17.32 -8.64
CA GLY A 11 -6.74 -17.87 -7.27
C GLY A 11 -5.82 -17.11 -6.32
N ILE A 12 -4.82 -16.38 -6.83
CA ILE A 12 -3.92 -15.56 -6.03
C ILE A 12 -4.66 -14.39 -5.37
N LEU A 13 -5.66 -13.84 -6.05
CA LEU A 13 -6.49 -12.73 -5.53
C LEU A 13 -7.35 -13.17 -4.35
N PHE A 14 -7.72 -14.45 -4.29
CA PHE A 14 -8.51 -15.02 -3.19
C PHE A 14 -7.65 -15.78 -2.17
N GLY A 15 -6.32 -15.78 -2.35
CA GLY A 15 -5.36 -16.37 -1.42
C GLY A 15 -4.94 -15.41 -0.28
N PRO A 16 -3.99 -15.84 0.58
CA PRO A 16 -3.57 -15.06 1.76
C PRO A 16 -3.01 -13.66 1.46
N THR A 17 -2.45 -13.45 0.27
CA THR A 17 -1.85 -12.17 -0.15
C THR A 17 -2.79 -11.32 -1.00
N GLY A 18 -3.97 -11.84 -1.35
CA GLY A 18 -4.87 -11.20 -2.30
C GLY A 18 -5.42 -9.86 -1.80
N GLY A 19 -5.64 -9.73 -0.49
CA GLY A 19 -6.16 -8.50 0.10
C GLY A 19 -5.21 -7.32 -0.06
N PHE A 20 -3.91 -7.57 -0.08
CA PHE A 20 -2.91 -6.53 -0.35
C PHE A 20 -2.97 -6.08 -1.83
N LEU A 21 -3.30 -6.99 -2.75
CA LEU A 21 -3.47 -6.68 -4.17
C LEU A 21 -4.71 -5.80 -4.41
N PHE A 22 -5.84 -6.15 -3.81
CA PHE A 22 -7.02 -5.27 -3.81
C PHE A 22 -6.76 -3.95 -3.09
N GLY A 23 -6.02 -4.01 -1.97
CA GLY A 23 -5.57 -2.86 -1.21
C GLY A 23 -4.75 -1.88 -2.03
N PHE A 24 -3.90 -2.34 -2.95
CA PHE A 24 -3.15 -1.45 -3.85
C PHE A 24 -4.04 -0.62 -4.77
N ILE A 25 -5.11 -1.20 -5.30
CA ILE A 25 -6.06 -0.48 -6.18
C ILE A 25 -6.73 0.66 -5.40
N ILE A 26 -7.21 0.34 -4.20
CA ILE A 26 -7.90 1.30 -3.33
C ILE A 26 -6.91 2.36 -2.81
N CYS A 27 -5.70 1.95 -2.44
CA CYS A 27 -4.61 2.84 -2.04
C CYS A 27 -4.28 3.85 -3.14
N ALA A 28 -4.10 3.41 -4.38
CA ALA A 28 -3.80 4.29 -5.51
C ALA A 28 -4.91 5.32 -5.73
N PHE A 29 -6.18 4.90 -5.68
CA PHE A 29 -7.32 5.79 -5.80
C PHE A 29 -7.36 6.83 -4.68
N ILE A 30 -7.22 6.41 -3.42
CA ILE A 30 -7.31 7.31 -2.26
C ILE A 30 -6.14 8.28 -2.22
N VAL A 31 -4.91 7.81 -2.46
CA VAL A 31 -3.73 8.68 -2.54
C VAL A 31 -3.89 9.70 -3.65
N GLY A 32 -4.36 9.28 -4.83
CA GLY A 32 -4.68 10.19 -5.94
C GLY A 32 -5.71 11.25 -5.56
N LYS A 33 -6.81 10.83 -4.92
CA LYS A 33 -7.84 11.75 -4.42
C LYS A 33 -7.31 12.74 -3.39
N ILE A 34 -6.48 12.29 -2.44
CA ILE A 34 -5.84 13.19 -1.47
C ILE A 34 -4.97 14.21 -2.21
N MET A 35 -4.24 13.80 -3.25
CA MET A 35 -3.44 14.74 -4.04
C MET A 35 -4.29 15.78 -4.78
N GLU A 36 -5.51 15.48 -5.18
CA GLU A 36 -6.41 16.46 -5.82
C GLU A 36 -6.89 17.56 -4.85
N LEU A 37 -6.90 17.31 -3.53
CA LEU A 37 -7.44 18.25 -2.54
C LEU A 37 -6.59 19.52 -2.35
N LYS A 38 -5.32 19.50 -2.78
CA LYS A 38 -4.41 20.63 -2.58
C LYS A 38 -3.59 20.93 -3.83
N ASN A 39 -3.62 22.19 -4.29
CA ASN A 39 -2.83 22.62 -5.44
C ASN A 39 -1.33 22.62 -5.13
N GLU A 40 -0.93 23.22 -4.00
CA GLU A 40 0.47 23.27 -3.58
C GLU A 40 0.82 22.16 -2.58
N LYS A 41 1.53 21.15 -3.08
CA LYS A 41 1.92 19.96 -2.32
C LYS A 41 3.40 20.06 -1.92
N ASN A 42 3.69 20.11 -0.63
CA ASN A 42 5.06 19.96 -0.13
C ASN A 42 5.38 18.47 0.09
N ILE A 43 6.64 18.14 0.37
CA ILE A 43 7.08 16.76 0.61
C ILE A 43 6.29 16.07 1.74
N PHE A 44 5.96 16.81 2.79
CA PHE A 44 5.19 16.29 3.92
C PHE A 44 3.79 15.84 3.52
N TYR A 45 3.16 16.54 2.55
CA TYR A 45 1.84 16.16 2.05
C TYR A 45 1.88 14.82 1.29
N TYR A 46 2.90 14.59 0.46
CA TYR A 46 3.12 13.29 -0.20
C TYR A 46 3.36 12.17 0.82
N PHE A 47 4.17 12.46 1.86
CA PHE A 47 4.46 11.52 2.92
C PHE A 47 3.19 11.11 3.67
N LEU A 48 2.36 12.09 4.09
CA LEU A 48 1.11 11.82 4.79
C LEU A 48 0.13 11.01 3.95
N ALA A 49 -0.01 11.34 2.66
CA ALA A 49 -0.84 10.56 1.75
C ALA A 49 -0.34 9.13 1.60
N GLY A 50 0.99 8.92 1.47
CA GLY A 50 1.59 7.59 1.43
C GLY A 50 1.34 6.77 2.70
N ILE A 51 1.37 7.41 3.88
CA ILE A 51 1.03 6.77 5.16
C ILE A 51 -0.45 6.35 5.17
N ILE A 52 -1.36 7.26 4.79
CA ILE A 52 -2.80 6.96 4.72
C ILE A 52 -3.08 5.80 3.77
N GLY A 53 -2.50 5.83 2.57
CA GLY A 53 -2.63 4.75 1.59
C GLY A 53 -2.12 3.41 2.12
N THR A 54 -0.97 3.42 2.80
CA THR A 54 -0.38 2.22 3.42
C THR A 54 -1.25 1.66 4.55
N ILE A 55 -1.86 2.52 5.37
CA ILE A 55 -2.81 2.10 6.42
C ILE A 55 -4.00 1.36 5.79
N ILE A 56 -4.60 1.94 4.75
CA ILE A 56 -5.74 1.33 4.05
C ILE A 56 -5.36 -0.02 3.42
N LEU A 57 -4.19 -0.07 2.79
CA LEU A 57 -3.64 -1.30 2.23
C LEU A 57 -3.50 -2.39 3.31
N TYR A 58 -2.99 -2.05 4.50
CA TYR A 58 -2.87 -3.00 5.60
C TYR A 58 -4.22 -3.42 6.16
N ILE A 59 -5.19 -2.52 6.30
CA ILE A 59 -6.54 -2.86 6.77
C ILE A 59 -7.13 -3.96 5.88
N ILE A 60 -7.08 -3.79 4.56
CA ILE A 60 -7.65 -4.74 3.60
C ILE A 60 -6.82 -6.04 3.56
N GLY A 61 -5.50 -5.91 3.46
CA GLY A 61 -4.57 -7.05 3.39
C GLY A 61 -4.61 -7.95 4.62
N ILE A 62 -4.53 -7.36 5.81
CA ILE A 62 -4.58 -8.09 7.08
C ILE A 62 -5.95 -8.73 7.31
N THR A 63 -7.04 -8.05 6.94
CA THR A 63 -8.39 -8.61 7.07
C THR A 63 -8.52 -9.89 6.24
N GLN A 64 -8.17 -9.85 4.95
CA GLN A 64 -8.21 -11.05 4.11
C GLN A 64 -7.24 -12.12 4.60
N LEU A 65 -6.02 -11.75 4.97
CA LEU A 65 -5.03 -12.70 5.49
C LEU A 65 -5.58 -13.45 6.71
N SER A 66 -6.18 -12.73 7.67
CA SER A 66 -6.77 -13.32 8.87
C SER A 66 -7.94 -14.24 8.54
N LEU A 67 -8.82 -13.84 7.62
CA LEU A 67 -10.01 -14.62 7.24
C LEU A 67 -9.63 -15.91 6.47
N ILE A 68 -8.72 -15.80 5.51
CA ILE A 68 -8.34 -16.93 4.63
C ILE A 68 -7.47 -17.95 5.37
N THR A 69 -6.60 -17.51 6.28
CA THR A 69 -5.67 -18.42 6.98
C THR A 69 -6.16 -18.89 8.35
N GLY A 70 -7.16 -18.22 8.94
CA GLY A 70 -7.69 -18.55 10.26
C GLY A 70 -6.74 -18.29 11.44
N ILE A 71 -5.57 -17.68 11.20
CA ILE A 71 -4.53 -17.48 12.24
C ILE A 71 -4.88 -16.42 13.28
N GLY A 72 -5.99 -15.70 13.09
CA GLY A 72 -6.44 -14.60 13.93
C GLY A 72 -5.73 -13.28 13.66
N ILE A 73 -6.42 -12.17 13.99
CA ILE A 73 -5.99 -10.81 13.59
C ILE A 73 -4.63 -10.42 14.18
N LYS A 74 -4.36 -10.78 15.45
CA LYS A 74 -3.09 -10.45 16.11
C LYS A 74 -1.91 -11.08 15.39
N LYS A 75 -2.01 -12.37 15.04
CA LYS A 75 -0.95 -13.08 14.34
C LYS A 75 -0.84 -12.61 12.90
N ALA A 76 -1.96 -12.32 12.23
CA ALA A 76 -1.98 -11.71 10.91
C ALA A 76 -1.21 -10.39 10.87
N ILE A 77 -1.39 -9.50 11.85
CA ILE A 77 -0.61 -8.25 11.97
C ILE A 77 0.89 -8.55 12.11
N VAL A 78 1.26 -9.48 12.98
CA VAL A 78 2.66 -9.82 13.24
C VAL A 78 3.36 -10.34 11.99
N VAL A 79 2.70 -11.17 11.18
CA VAL A 79 3.33 -11.79 10.00
C VAL A 79 3.13 -11.00 8.71
N GLY A 80 2.02 -10.26 8.61
CA GLY A 80 1.59 -9.58 7.38
C GLY A 80 1.84 -8.09 7.35
N MET A 81 2.23 -7.47 8.48
CA MET A 81 2.47 -6.02 8.56
C MET A 81 3.83 -5.69 9.16
N LEU A 82 4.13 -6.16 10.37
CA LEU A 82 5.34 -5.73 11.10
C LEU A 82 6.66 -5.88 10.32
N PRO A 83 6.92 -6.98 9.59
CA PRO A 83 8.18 -7.15 8.86
C PRO A 83 8.33 -6.18 7.69
N PHE A 84 7.21 -5.67 7.16
CA PHE A 84 7.17 -4.82 5.97
C PHE A 84 7.21 -3.33 6.31
N LEU A 85 6.83 -2.94 7.53
CA LEU A 85 6.81 -1.53 7.97
C LEU A 85 8.13 -0.78 7.74
N PRO A 86 9.33 -1.31 8.07
CA PRO A 86 10.58 -0.58 7.83
C PRO A 86 10.79 -0.29 6.35
N GLY A 87 10.54 -1.27 5.48
CA GLY A 87 10.66 -1.11 4.04
C GLY A 87 9.63 -0.14 3.47
N ASP A 88 8.40 -0.13 3.99
CA ASP A 88 7.35 0.76 3.53
C ASP A 88 7.60 2.20 3.97
N ILE A 89 8.08 2.44 5.19
CA ILE A 89 8.50 3.77 5.64
C ILE A 89 9.58 4.32 4.71
N LEU A 90 10.60 3.51 4.39
CA LEU A 90 11.67 3.91 3.47
C LEU A 90 11.12 4.22 2.06
N LYS A 91 10.22 3.39 1.54
CA LYS A 91 9.57 3.62 0.24
C LYS A 91 8.74 4.89 0.24
N ILE A 92 7.99 5.17 1.29
CA ILE A 92 7.15 6.38 1.38
C ILE A 92 8.03 7.63 1.42
N ILE A 93 9.13 7.61 2.19
CA ILE A 93 10.11 8.71 2.20
C ILE A 93 10.66 8.92 0.79
N ALA A 94 11.18 7.86 0.16
CA ALA A 94 11.74 7.94 -1.19
C ALA A 94 10.71 8.44 -2.22
N ALA A 95 9.50 7.87 -2.22
CA ALA A 95 8.41 8.27 -3.11
C ALA A 95 8.02 9.74 -2.91
N SER A 96 8.00 10.23 -1.66
CA SER A 96 7.69 11.62 -1.35
C SER A 96 8.74 12.58 -1.92
N PHE A 97 10.03 12.25 -1.77
CA PHE A 97 11.11 13.02 -2.39
C PHE A 97 11.00 13.02 -3.92
N ILE A 98 10.87 11.84 -4.53
CA ILE A 98 10.80 11.69 -5.99
C ILE A 98 9.59 12.44 -6.55
N ALA A 99 8.39 12.23 -5.99
CA ALA A 99 7.16 12.89 -6.45
C ALA A 99 7.23 14.42 -6.32
N SER A 100 7.81 14.93 -5.22
CA SER A 100 7.97 16.37 -5.01
C SER A 100 8.88 17.05 -6.04
N LYS A 101 9.82 16.31 -6.65
CA LYS A 101 10.68 16.79 -7.72
C LYS A 101 10.06 16.56 -9.10
N LEU A 102 9.43 15.41 -9.30
CA LEU A 102 8.84 15.02 -10.57
C LEU A 102 7.69 15.95 -10.99
N LYS A 103 6.88 16.43 -10.04
CA LYS A 103 5.79 17.40 -10.30
C LYS A 103 6.24 18.71 -10.95
N LEU A 104 7.54 19.04 -10.88
CA LEU A 104 8.09 20.25 -11.49
C LEU A 104 8.40 20.04 -12.98
N VAL A 105 8.53 18.78 -13.39
CA VAL A 105 8.90 18.36 -14.76
C VAL A 105 7.67 17.88 -15.52
N ILE A 106 6.77 17.16 -14.84
CA ILE A 106 5.54 16.61 -15.42
C ILE A 106 4.36 17.43 -14.90
N LYS A 107 3.61 18.04 -15.83
CA LYS A 107 2.37 18.77 -15.54
C LYS A 107 1.19 17.81 -15.37
#